data_AF-A0A372LVS3-F1
#
_entry.id   AF-A0A372LVS3-F1
#
_cell.length_a   1.000
_cell.length_b   1.000
_cell.length_c   1.000
_cell.angle_alpha   90.00
_cell.angle_beta   90.00
_cell.angle_gamma   90.00
#
_symmetry.space_group_name_H-M   'P 1'
#
loop_
_entity.id
_entity.type
_entity.pdbx_description
1 polymer ?
#
loop_
_entity_poly.entity_id
_entity_poly.type
_entity_poly.pdbx_seq_one_letter_code
_entity_poly.pdbx_strand_id
1 'polypeptide(L)' 'MVIVATERKPRTRRPRPAPCEPCKGAGEVSRLVRVGRSRRVIGEQTGMCLACLGTGHASE' A
#
# COMPACT_ATOMS: atom_id res chain seq x y z
N MET A 1 37.85 -33.47 -11.84
CA MET A 1 37.38 -32.36 -10.98
C MET A 1 35.96 -32.68 -10.52
N VAL A 2 35.75 -32.88 -9.22
CA VAL A 2 34.39 -33.12 -8.68
C VAL A 2 33.91 -31.81 -8.07
N ILE A 3 32.82 -31.27 -8.58
CA ILE A 3 32.22 -30.04 -8.09
C ILE A 3 31.30 -30.42 -6.93
N VAL A 4 31.64 -29.99 -5.71
CA VAL A 4 30.81 -30.19 -4.52
C VAL A 4 29.78 -29.05 -4.47
N ALA A 5 28.51 -29.37 -4.71
CA ALA A 5 27.42 -28.42 -4.55
C ALA A 5 27.08 -28.29 -3.06
N THR A 6 27.25 -27.10 -2.49
CA THR A 6 26.82 -26.80 -1.11
C THR A 6 25.34 -26.46 -1.09
N GLU A 7 24.58 -27.15 -0.25
CA GLU A 7 23.14 -26.96 -0.12
C GLU A 7 22.85 -25.60 0.53
N ARG A 8 22.24 -24.69 -0.22
CA ARG A 8 21.88 -23.37 0.29
C ARG A 8 20.65 -23.49 1.18
N LYS A 9 20.79 -23.12 2.46
CA LYS A 9 19.68 -23.05 3.40
C LYS A 9 18.54 -22.20 2.80
N PRO A 10 17.30 -22.70 2.76
CA PRO A 10 16.17 -21.94 2.23
C PRO A 10 15.99 -20.67 3.05
N ARG A 11 15.99 -19.51 2.36
CA ARG A 11 15.69 -18.23 3.00
C ARG A 11 14.21 -18.25 3.42
N THR A 12 13.96 -18.24 4.72
CA THR A 12 12.63 -17.96 5.25
C THR A 12 12.23 -16.55 4.79
N ARG A 13 11.23 -16.48 3.90
CA ARG A 13 10.64 -15.19 3.52
C ARG A 13 9.89 -14.68 4.75
N ARG A 14 10.23 -13.47 5.21
CA ARG A 14 9.37 -12.78 6.19
C ARG A 14 7.96 -12.68 5.59
N PRO A 15 6.90 -12.88 6.41
CA PRO A 15 5.54 -12.63 5.96
C PRO A 15 5.45 -11.21 5.40
N ARG A 16 4.79 -11.06 4.25
CA ARG A 16 4.50 -9.73 3.73
C ARG A 16 3.43 -9.10 4.63
N PRO A 17 3.58 -7.81 5.01
CA PRO A 17 2.54 -7.14 5.74
C PRO A 17 1.24 -7.12 4.94
N ALA A 18 0.11 -7.30 5.62
CA ALA A 18 -1.20 -7.27 4.99
C ALA A 18 -1.44 -5.91 4.31
N PRO A 19 -2.18 -5.88 3.18
CA PRO A 19 -2.53 -4.62 2.55
C PRO A 19 -3.42 -3.78 3.47
N CYS A 20 -3.25 -2.46 3.42
CA CYS A 20 -4.15 -1.52 4.09
C CYS A 20 -5.52 -1.55 3.40
N GLU A 21 -6.56 -2.01 4.09
CA GLU A 21 -7.92 -2.14 3.54
C GLU A 21 -8.47 -0.84 2.91
N PRO A 22 -8.36 0.34 3.55
CA PRO A 22 -8.84 1.60 2.98
C PRO A 22 -8.27 1.98 1.60
N CYS A 23 -6.98 1.71 1.34
CA CYS A 23 -6.34 2.03 0.05
C CYS A 23 -5.97 0.79 -0.77
N LYS A 24 -6.33 -0.41 -0.30
CA LYS A 24 -6.06 -1.70 -0.94
C LYS A 24 -4.60 -1.90 -1.37
N GLY A 25 -3.65 -1.37 -0.58
CA GLY A 25 -2.23 -1.46 -0.92
C GLY A 25 -1.65 -0.30 -1.72
N ALA A 26 -2.46 0.64 -2.21
CA ALA A 26 -1.97 1.73 -3.05
C ALA A 26 -1.17 2.80 -2.29
N GLY A 27 -1.44 2.97 -0.99
CA GLY A 27 -0.85 4.05 -0.19
C GLY A 27 -1.52 5.42 -0.40
N GLU A 28 -2.42 5.54 -1.38
CA GLU A 28 -3.17 6.77 -1.66
C GLU A 28 -4.66 6.49 -1.86
N VAL A 29 -5.48 7.52 -1.71
CA VAL A 29 -6.93 7.49 -1.92
C VAL A 29 -7.38 8.72 -2.71
N SER A 30 -8.23 8.50 -3.70
CA SER A 30 -8.87 9.58 -4.48
C SER A 30 -10.22 9.95 -3.88
N ARG A 31 -10.51 11.25 -3.81
CA ARG A 31 -11.79 11.78 -3.32
C ARG A 31 -12.28 12.90 -4.23
N LEU A 32 -13.60 12.95 -4.42
CA LEU A 32 -14.24 14.06 -5.11
C LEU A 32 -14.06 15.36 -4.31
N VAL A 33 -13.58 16.40 -5.00
CA VAL A 33 -13.50 17.74 -4.45
C VAL A 33 -14.86 18.42 -4.63
N ARG A 34 -15.43 18.86 -3.50
CA ARG A 34 -16.73 19.54 -3.46
C ARG A 34 -16.57 20.97 -2.96
N VAL A 35 -17.14 21.93 -3.66
CA VAL A 35 -17.00 23.36 -3.34
C VAL A 35 -18.33 24.08 -3.18
N GLY A 36 -18.29 25.20 -2.45
CA GLY A 36 -19.43 26.07 -2.18
C GLY A 36 -20.48 25.43 -1.27
N ARG A 37 -21.52 26.21 -0.94
CA ARG A 37 -22.60 25.78 -0.02
C ARG A 37 -23.36 24.54 -0.52
N SER A 38 -23.55 24.42 -1.83
CA SER A 38 -24.25 23.28 -2.45
C SER A 38 -23.36 22.04 -2.67
N ARG A 39 -22.09 22.07 -2.25
CA ARG A 39 -21.14 20.95 -2.38
C ARG A 39 -21.03 20.40 -3.81
N ARG A 40 -20.95 21.29 -4.80
CA ARG A 40 -20.82 20.89 -6.22
C ARG A 40 -19.49 20.18 -6.43
N VAL A 41 -19.52 19.04 -7.12
CA VAL A 41 -18.32 18.29 -7.50
C VAL A 41 -17.63 19.04 -8.65
N ILE A 42 -16.33 19.32 -8.49
CA ILE A 42 -15.52 20.03 -9.51
C ILE A 42 -14.35 19.19 -10.03
N GLY A 43 -14.12 18.01 -9.46
CA GLY A 43 -13.03 17.13 -9.85
C GLY A 43 -12.70 16.14 -8.76
N GLU A 44 -11.55 15.50 -8.89
CA GLU A 44 -11.00 14.55 -7.93
C GLU A 44 -9.62 15.00 -7.47
N GLN A 45 -9.30 14.68 -6.22
CA GLN A 45 -7.98 14.87 -5.65
C GLN A 45 -7.52 13.55 -5.06
N THR A 46 -6.32 13.14 -5.44
CA THR A 46 -5.62 12.03 -4.82
C THR A 46 -4.77 12.56 -3.67
N GLY A 47 -4.83 11.87 -2.54
CA GLY A 47 -4.05 12.19 -1.35
C GLY A 47 -3.53 10.92 -0.68
N MET A 48 -2.55 11.10 0.20
CA MET A 48 -2.00 10.02 1.00
C MET A 48 -3.10 9.32 1.82
N CYS A 49 -3.08 7.98 1.83
CA CYS A 49 -3.95 7.20 2.68
C CYS A 49 -3.54 7.38 4.14
N LEU A 50 -4.35 8.12 4.88
CA LEU A 50 -4.06 8.45 6.28
C LEU A 50 -4.13 7.23 7.22
N ALA A 51 -4.77 6.15 6.81
CA ALA A 51 -4.83 4.92 7.59
C ALA A 51 -3.49 4.16 7.65
N CYS A 52 -2.67 4.30 6.60
CA CYS A 52 -1.36 3.64 6.50
C CYS A 52 -0.19 4.62 6.30
N LEU A 53 -0.47 5.92 6.37
CA LEU A 53 0.50 7.00 6.15
C LEU A 53 1.30 6.84 4.85
N GLY A 54 0.64 6.40 3.78
CA GLY A 54 1.29 6.23 2.47
C GLY A 54 2.00 4.90 2.25
N THR A 55 2.12 4.04 3.25
CA THR A 55 2.87 2.78 3.13
C THR A 55 2.14 1.70 2.31
N GLY A 56 0.81 1.79 2.21
CA GLY A 56 -0.02 0.75 1.60
C GLY A 56 -0.19 -0.50 2.47
N HIS A 57 0.45 -0.57 3.64
CA HIS A 57 0.38 -1.71 4.54
C HIS A 57 -0.47 -1.41 5.77
N ALA A 58 -1.11 -2.43 6.32
CA ALA A 58 -1.79 -2.28 7.61
C ALA A 58 -0.74 -1.91 8.68
N SER A 59 -1.03 -0.88 9.48
CA SER A 59 -0.30 -0.59 10.71
C SER A 59 -0.53 -1.77 11.63
N GLU A 60 0.55 -2.46 12.02
CA GLU A 60 0.50 -3.60 12.95
C GLU A 60 -0.04 -3.19 14.32
#